data_AF-A0A1Y4H9I7-F1
#
_entry.id   AF-A0A1Y4H9I7-F1
#
_cell.length_a   1.000
_cell.length_b   1.000
_cell.length_c   1.000
_cell.angle_alpha   90.00
_cell.angle_beta   90.00
_cell.angle_gamma   90.00
#
_symmetry.space_group_name_H-M   'P 1'
#
loop_
_entity.id
_entity.type
_entity.pdbx_description
1 polymer ?
#
loop_
_entity_poly.entity_id
_entity_poly.type
_entity_poly.pdbx_seq_one_letter_code
_entity_poly.pdbx_strand_id
1 'polypeptide(L)'
;MSRQTRQLLDLLDGFEMTKSQHDWLERRFENMTVKESLLFRGAMQIEQPRMTCDVMLIANQLDHYDLFYGAGDDVQLGKFIMEQIQRPSDQAREFLDPEKVGAAYRQKGGNTFCDGHFIKVTSLIDPFLDGDPSMNPDKGDFAIRVKLASRTNIGGVWVGFPDTGEHMDVAHPDELLLALDELEAESLTECIAVDVDCCLPQLEDILSQYGSASELVRHAIDFGYIWSEQGQGEPRWADKFMAVMELEDCRRLDYALDLAQNLHCYHFMPRDMDLADYGKELAKRDGIYPKDELLASCFDAEGYANQRMKRMGLSAAEHGFVSWNGTELNFEYSQPEMEPTMSM
;
A
#
# COMPACT_ATOMS: atom_id res chain seq x y z
N MET A 1 -13.84 20.49 0.04
CA MET A 1 -13.23 20.13 1.34
C MET A 1 -14.16 19.22 2.14
N SER A 2 -13.68 18.05 2.58
CA SER A 2 -14.47 17.07 3.34
C SER A 2 -14.76 17.56 4.78
N ARG A 3 -15.56 16.80 5.54
CA ARG A 3 -15.78 17.07 6.98
C ARG A 3 -14.49 16.82 7.78
N GLN A 4 -13.81 15.71 7.49
CA GLN A 4 -12.54 15.33 8.11
C GLN A 4 -11.47 16.41 7.96
N THR A 5 -11.23 16.90 6.74
CA THR A 5 -10.20 17.93 6.49
C THR A 5 -10.47 19.21 7.29
N ARG A 6 -11.74 19.63 7.42
CA ARG A 6 -12.10 20.79 8.25
C ARG A 6 -11.73 20.59 9.71
N GLN A 7 -12.08 19.45 10.28
CA GLN A 7 -11.76 19.13 11.67
C GLN A 7 -10.25 19.10 11.92
N LEU A 8 -9.45 18.65 10.94
CA LEU A 8 -7.99 18.65 11.03
C LEU A 8 -7.41 20.07 10.96
N LEU A 9 -7.95 20.93 10.09
CA LEU A 9 -7.53 22.32 9.99
C LEU A 9 -7.87 23.12 11.26
N ASP A 10 -9.01 22.83 11.90
CA ASP A 10 -9.41 23.48 13.17
C ASP A 10 -8.37 23.20 14.29
N LEU A 11 -7.62 22.09 14.24
CA LEU A 11 -6.54 21.80 15.19
C LEU A 11 -5.30 22.68 15.01
N LEU A 12 -5.21 23.40 13.89
CA LEU A 12 -4.11 24.31 13.58
C LEU A 12 -4.37 25.74 14.10
N ASP A 13 -5.52 25.99 14.73
CA ASP A 13 -5.86 27.29 15.29
C ASP A 13 -4.79 27.76 16.29
N GLY A 14 -4.16 28.90 15.98
CA GLY A 14 -3.11 29.52 16.80
C GLY A 14 -1.68 29.22 16.36
N PHE A 15 -1.46 28.39 15.35
CA PHE A 15 -0.13 28.19 14.76
C PHE A 15 0.20 29.28 13.74
N GLU A 16 1.41 29.85 13.84
CA GLU A 16 1.96 30.72 12.79
C GLU A 16 2.58 29.86 11.69
N MET A 17 2.15 30.05 10.45
CA MET A 17 2.62 29.26 9.30
C MET A 17 2.81 30.11 8.05
N THR A 18 3.80 29.74 7.24
CA THR A 18 3.97 30.29 5.90
C THR A 18 2.90 29.75 4.96
N LYS A 19 2.74 30.39 3.80
CA LYS A 19 1.84 29.89 2.75
C LYS A 19 2.21 28.46 2.31
N SER A 20 3.49 28.16 2.13
CA SER A 20 3.92 26.82 1.70
C SER A 20 3.59 25.74 2.73
N GLN A 21 3.72 26.06 4.02
CA GLN A 21 3.36 25.15 5.11
C GLN A 21 1.85 24.91 5.17
N HIS A 22 1.05 25.98 5.06
CA HIS A 22 -0.41 25.87 5.00
C HIS A 22 -0.86 25.04 3.80
N ASP A 23 -0.38 25.37 2.59
CA ASP A 23 -0.74 24.67 1.36
C ASP A 23 -0.36 23.18 1.41
N TRP A 24 0.78 22.85 2.05
CA TRP A 24 1.18 21.46 2.27
C TRP A 24 0.28 20.73 3.27
N LEU A 25 -0.03 21.34 4.42
CA LEU A 25 -0.92 20.75 5.43
C LEU A 25 -2.33 20.53 4.90
N GLU A 26 -2.85 21.48 4.11
CA GLU A 26 -4.15 21.36 3.46
C GLU A 26 -4.17 20.14 2.52
N ARG A 27 -3.19 20.01 1.61
CA ARG A 27 -3.07 18.82 0.74
C ARG A 27 -2.91 17.54 1.54
N ARG A 28 -2.06 17.54 2.57
CA ARG A 28 -1.83 16.37 3.42
C ARG A 28 -3.12 15.90 4.09
N PHE A 29 -3.91 16.82 4.63
CA PHE A 29 -5.19 16.50 5.28
C PHE A 29 -6.30 16.12 4.31
N GLU A 30 -6.30 16.64 3.08
CA GLU A 30 -7.22 16.21 2.02
C GLU A 30 -6.92 14.78 1.53
N ASN A 31 -5.68 14.35 1.67
CA ASN A 31 -5.17 13.04 1.28
C ASN A 31 -5.13 12.02 2.42
N MET A 32 -5.50 12.39 3.66
CA MET A 32 -5.50 11.45 4.78
C MET A 32 -6.61 10.40 4.65
N THR A 33 -6.29 9.15 4.95
CA THR A 33 -7.31 8.13 5.26
C THR A 33 -7.99 8.43 6.60
N VAL A 34 -9.07 7.71 6.92
CA VAL A 34 -9.73 7.84 8.23
C VAL A 34 -8.78 7.46 9.35
N LYS A 35 -7.97 6.40 9.16
CA LYS A 35 -6.96 5.96 10.11
C LYS A 35 -5.90 7.02 10.35
N GLU A 36 -5.31 7.56 9.28
CA GLU A 36 -4.31 8.62 9.40
C GLU A 36 -4.87 9.86 10.12
N SER A 37 -6.12 10.22 9.82
CA SER A 37 -6.79 11.33 10.50
C SER A 37 -6.94 11.08 12.01
N LEU A 38 -7.38 9.88 12.41
CA LEU A 38 -7.51 9.49 13.83
C LEU A 38 -6.15 9.49 14.55
N LEU A 39 -5.13 8.89 13.91
CA LEU A 39 -3.77 8.86 14.44
C LEU A 39 -3.21 10.26 14.62
N PHE A 40 -3.38 11.14 13.64
CA PHE A 40 -2.92 12.53 13.72
C PHE A 40 -3.57 13.28 14.88
N ARG A 41 -4.89 13.17 15.06
CA ARG A 41 -5.58 13.81 16.19
C ARG A 41 -5.08 13.31 17.55
N GLY A 42 -4.83 12.01 17.66
CA GLY A 42 -4.21 11.41 18.83
C GLY A 42 -2.80 11.92 19.10
N ALA A 43 -1.96 11.89 18.06
CA ALA A 43 -0.58 12.35 18.12
C ALA A 43 -0.47 13.82 18.51
N MET A 44 -1.35 14.70 18.00
CA MET A 44 -1.41 16.11 18.42
C MET A 44 -1.65 16.27 19.94
N GLN A 45 -2.44 15.39 20.56
CA GLN A 45 -2.67 15.42 22.02
C GLN A 45 -1.48 14.90 22.82
N ILE A 46 -0.79 13.89 22.27
CA ILE A 46 0.37 13.25 22.89
C ILE A 46 1.59 14.18 22.84
N GLU A 47 1.92 14.68 21.65
CA GLU A 47 3.14 15.44 21.39
C GLU A 47 3.02 16.92 21.79
N GLN A 48 1.80 17.47 21.78
CA GLN A 48 1.52 18.88 22.09
C GLN A 48 2.47 19.85 21.37
N PRO A 49 2.50 19.80 20.02
CA PRO A 49 3.43 20.61 19.23
C PRO A 49 3.22 22.11 19.49
N ARG A 50 4.32 22.87 19.46
CA ARG A 50 4.28 24.34 19.64
C ARG A 50 4.58 25.11 18.36
N MET A 51 5.16 24.44 17.38
CA MET A 51 5.53 25.03 16.10
C MET A 51 4.92 24.25 14.95
N THR A 52 4.65 24.94 13.85
CA THR A 52 4.09 24.33 12.63
C THR A 52 4.99 23.22 12.07
N CYS A 53 6.31 23.34 12.22
CA CYS A 53 7.24 22.26 11.81
C CYS A 53 6.99 20.96 12.57
N ASP A 54 6.67 21.04 13.87
CA ASP A 54 6.38 19.85 14.69
C ASP A 54 5.06 19.21 14.23
N VAL A 55 4.07 20.02 13.86
CA VAL A 55 2.80 19.53 13.31
C VAL A 55 3.01 18.79 11.98
N MET A 56 3.79 19.38 11.07
CA MET A 56 4.13 18.75 9.80
C MET A 56 4.94 17.46 10.00
N LEU A 57 5.81 17.44 11.01
CA LEU A 57 6.59 16.27 11.37
C LEU A 57 5.68 15.13 11.83
N ILE A 58 4.73 15.42 12.73
CA ILE A 58 3.73 14.45 13.20
C ILE A 58 2.89 13.91 12.03
N ALA A 59 2.42 14.79 11.14
CA ALA A 59 1.61 14.39 9.99
C ALA A 59 2.34 13.47 8.99
N ASN A 60 3.67 13.43 9.01
CA ASN A 60 4.50 12.58 8.16
C ASN A 60 4.97 11.28 8.84
N GLN A 61 4.80 11.17 10.16
CA GLN A 61 5.34 10.06 10.96
C GLN A 61 4.22 9.34 11.73
N LEU A 62 3.08 9.15 11.07
CA LEU A 62 1.91 8.52 11.68
C LEU A 62 2.09 7.00 11.92
N ASP A 63 3.05 6.38 11.24
CA ASP A 63 3.51 5.00 11.44
C ASP A 63 4.14 4.76 12.83
N HIS A 64 4.50 5.82 13.55
CA HIS A 64 4.95 5.77 14.95
C HIS A 64 3.81 5.61 15.97
N TYR A 65 2.56 5.49 15.50
CA TYR A 65 1.38 5.35 16.35
C TYR A 65 0.48 4.19 15.90
N ASP A 66 0.00 3.40 16.86
CA ASP A 66 -1.03 2.37 16.64
C ASP A 66 -2.41 2.90 17.03
N LEU A 67 -3.43 2.51 16.27
CA LEU A 67 -4.84 2.73 16.56
C LEU A 67 -5.48 1.46 17.13
N PHE A 68 -5.95 1.51 18.37
CA PHE A 68 -6.84 0.48 18.94
C PHE A 68 -8.28 0.98 18.80
N TYR A 69 -8.91 0.53 17.73
CA TYR A 69 -10.27 0.95 17.36
C TYR A 69 -11.32 0.40 18.34
N GLY A 70 -12.33 1.22 18.62
CA GLY A 70 -13.36 0.96 19.66
C GLY A 70 -12.88 0.90 21.12
N ALA A 71 -11.58 1.08 21.41
CA ALA A 71 -11.03 1.08 22.77
C ALA A 71 -11.06 2.48 23.41
N GLY A 72 -12.25 3.07 23.60
CA GLY A 72 -12.41 4.47 23.99
C GLY A 72 -12.33 4.78 25.48
N ASP A 73 -12.35 3.76 26.33
CA ASP A 73 -12.25 3.87 27.78
C ASP A 73 -11.44 2.72 28.38
N ASP A 74 -11.15 2.79 29.69
CA ASP A 74 -10.35 1.79 30.38
C ASP A 74 -11.01 0.38 30.36
N VAL A 75 -12.34 0.29 30.30
CA VAL A 75 -13.04 -1.00 30.23
C VAL A 75 -12.88 -1.62 28.85
N GLN A 76 -13.12 -0.86 27.79
CA GLN A 76 -13.00 -1.28 26.39
C GLN A 76 -11.55 -1.60 26.05
N LEU A 77 -10.60 -0.75 26.48
CA LEU A 77 -9.17 -1.00 26.34
C LEU A 77 -8.77 -2.29 27.06
N GLY A 78 -9.22 -2.49 28.30
CA GLY A 78 -8.94 -3.72 29.03
C GLY A 78 -9.39 -4.98 28.31
N LYS A 79 -10.62 -4.98 27.78
CA LYS A 79 -11.16 -6.08 26.96
C LYS A 79 -10.31 -6.30 25.71
N PHE A 80 -10.02 -5.22 24.98
CA PHE A 80 -9.20 -5.27 23.77
C PHE A 80 -7.82 -5.89 24.05
N ILE A 81 -7.14 -5.48 25.13
CA ILE A 81 -5.85 -6.06 25.53
C ILE A 81 -5.97 -7.56 25.85
N MET A 82 -7.04 -7.96 26.54
CA MET A 82 -7.28 -9.35 26.92
C MET A 82 -7.75 -10.24 25.76
N GLU A 83 -8.27 -9.67 24.69
CA GLU A 83 -8.82 -10.40 23.54
C GLU A 83 -7.83 -10.44 22.38
N GLN A 84 -7.13 -9.34 22.12
CA GLN A 84 -6.32 -9.18 20.93
C GLN A 84 -4.82 -9.28 21.21
N ILE A 85 -4.33 -8.71 22.32
CA ILE A 85 -2.89 -8.60 22.57
C ILE A 85 -2.34 -9.71 23.48
N GLN A 86 -2.80 -9.77 24.73
CA GLN A 86 -2.22 -10.64 25.76
C GLN A 86 -2.86 -12.03 25.80
N ARG A 87 -4.13 -12.14 25.41
CA ARG A 87 -4.89 -13.40 25.30
C ARG A 87 -4.67 -14.36 26.49
N PRO A 88 -4.92 -13.93 27.75
CA PRO A 88 -4.80 -14.81 28.91
C PRO A 88 -5.74 -16.03 28.77
N SER A 89 -5.41 -17.11 29.49
CA SER A 89 -6.27 -18.30 29.53
C SER A 89 -7.66 -17.97 30.07
N ASP A 90 -8.66 -18.78 29.70
CA ASP A 90 -10.04 -18.59 30.15
C ASP A 90 -10.16 -18.55 31.69
N GLN A 91 -9.40 -19.40 32.38
CA GLN A 91 -9.34 -19.39 33.84
C GLN A 91 -8.80 -18.07 34.40
N ALA A 92 -7.73 -17.52 33.82
CA ALA A 92 -7.19 -16.25 34.28
C ALA A 92 -8.13 -15.08 33.96
N ARG A 93 -8.84 -15.14 32.82
CA ARG A 93 -9.81 -14.14 32.38
C ARG A 93 -10.94 -13.94 33.39
N GLU A 94 -11.39 -14.99 34.07
CA GLU A 94 -12.41 -14.91 35.14
C GLU A 94 -11.98 -14.06 36.36
N PHE A 95 -10.68 -13.89 36.58
CA PHE A 95 -10.12 -13.14 37.71
C PHE A 95 -9.50 -11.79 37.31
N LEU A 96 -9.60 -11.41 36.03
CA LEU A 96 -9.12 -10.13 35.53
C LEU A 96 -10.28 -9.15 35.39
N ASP A 97 -10.13 -7.98 35.99
CA ASP A 97 -11.05 -6.85 35.86
C ASP A 97 -10.63 -5.99 34.66
N PRO A 98 -11.43 -5.92 33.58
CA PRO A 98 -11.06 -5.19 32.38
C PRO A 98 -10.71 -3.73 32.67
N GLU A 99 -11.45 -3.04 33.54
CA GLU A 99 -11.19 -1.63 33.85
C GLU A 99 -9.77 -1.44 34.42
N LYS A 100 -9.36 -2.35 35.33
CA LYS A 100 -8.01 -2.33 35.92
C LYS A 100 -6.94 -2.68 34.91
N VAL A 101 -7.22 -3.61 33.99
CA VAL A 101 -6.28 -3.98 32.92
C VAL A 101 -6.06 -2.80 31.97
N GLY A 102 -7.14 -2.14 31.52
CA GLY A 102 -7.03 -0.98 30.64
C GLY A 102 -6.37 0.21 31.32
N ALA A 103 -6.74 0.52 32.57
CA ALA A 103 -6.10 1.60 33.33
C ALA A 103 -4.60 1.35 33.51
N ALA A 104 -4.20 0.11 33.81
CA ALA A 104 -2.79 -0.28 33.92
C ALA A 104 -2.06 -0.23 32.57
N TYR A 105 -2.74 -0.55 31.47
CA TYR A 105 -2.17 -0.46 30.12
C TYR A 105 -1.98 0.99 29.68
N ARG A 106 -3.00 1.84 29.85
CA ARG A 106 -2.93 3.27 29.52
C ARG A 106 -1.78 3.98 30.24
N GLN A 107 -1.52 3.64 31.50
CA GLN A 107 -0.42 4.23 32.28
C GLN A 107 0.98 3.84 31.77
N LYS A 108 1.10 2.85 30.87
CA LYS A 108 2.37 2.49 30.24
C LYS A 108 2.64 3.42 29.04
N GLY A 109 3.25 4.57 29.31
CA GLY A 109 3.76 5.47 28.26
C GLY A 109 2.83 6.65 27.92
N GLY A 110 3.23 7.44 26.92
CA GLY A 110 2.52 8.64 26.47
C GLY A 110 1.30 8.36 25.59
N ASN A 111 0.50 7.34 25.92
CA ASN A 111 -0.67 6.96 25.14
C ASN A 111 -1.90 7.78 25.55
N THR A 112 -2.90 7.91 24.68
CA THR A 112 -4.13 8.67 24.99
C THR A 112 -5.38 8.02 24.41
N PHE A 113 -6.53 8.40 24.97
CA PHE A 113 -7.82 8.17 24.31
C PHE A 113 -8.11 9.34 23.38
N CYS A 114 -8.58 9.06 22.17
CA CYS A 114 -8.98 10.07 21.19
C CYS A 114 -10.23 9.56 20.45
N ASP A 115 -11.30 10.36 20.44
CA ASP A 115 -12.54 10.10 19.70
C ASP A 115 -13.17 8.70 19.89
N GLY A 116 -13.09 8.13 21.09
CA GLY A 116 -13.62 6.78 21.35
C GLY A 116 -12.67 5.64 20.96
N HIS A 117 -11.41 5.96 20.70
CA HIS A 117 -10.34 5.01 20.41
C HIS A 117 -9.14 5.24 21.34
N PHE A 118 -8.19 4.30 21.32
CA PHE A 118 -6.94 4.42 22.04
C PHE A 118 -5.77 4.51 21.06
N ILE A 119 -4.90 5.49 21.28
CA ILE A 119 -3.74 5.80 20.45
C ILE A 119 -2.50 5.46 21.24
N LYS A 120 -1.71 4.54 20.70
CA LYS A 120 -0.51 4.00 21.34
C LYS A 120 0.73 4.47 20.59
N VAL A 121 1.71 5.00 21.32
CA VAL A 121 3.03 5.30 20.77
C VAL A 121 3.81 3.99 20.60
N THR A 122 4.28 3.70 19.39
CA THR A 122 5.09 2.50 19.10
C THR A 122 6.57 2.79 19.19
N SER A 123 6.97 3.98 18.76
CA SER A 123 8.34 4.46 18.76
C SER A 123 8.35 5.99 18.78
N LEU A 124 9.51 6.57 19.08
CA LEU A 124 9.66 8.03 19.06
C LEU A 124 9.75 8.53 17.63
N ILE A 125 9.06 9.62 17.32
CA ILE A 125 9.24 10.36 16.06
C ILE A 125 10.71 10.82 15.93
N ASP A 126 11.23 10.82 14.72
CA ASP A 126 12.54 11.39 14.43
C ASP A 126 12.42 12.92 14.29
N PRO A 127 12.99 13.72 15.22
CA PRO A 127 12.93 15.17 15.16
C PRO A 127 13.94 15.77 14.16
N PHE A 128 14.81 14.96 13.56
CA PHE A 128 15.92 15.40 12.70
C PHE A 128 15.76 14.98 11.24
N LEU A 129 14.53 14.70 10.77
CA LEU A 129 14.26 14.46 9.35
C LEU A 129 14.89 15.58 8.49
N ASP A 130 15.96 15.23 7.78
CA ASP A 130 16.77 16.14 6.99
C ASP A 130 15.97 16.63 5.77
N GLY A 131 15.56 17.91 5.77
CA GLY A 131 14.90 18.51 4.61
C GLY A 131 13.92 19.62 4.98
N ASP A 132 13.37 20.26 3.95
CA ASP A 132 12.19 21.12 4.11
C ASP A 132 10.96 20.22 4.24
N PRO A 133 10.22 20.22 5.37
CA PRO A 133 9.05 19.37 5.57
C PRO A 133 7.94 19.56 4.52
N SER A 134 7.93 20.71 3.82
CA SER A 134 6.99 20.94 2.72
C SER A 134 7.30 20.16 1.43
N MET A 135 8.47 19.51 1.37
CA MET A 135 8.87 18.60 0.30
C MET A 135 8.49 17.14 0.60
N ASN A 136 7.99 16.84 1.80
CA ASN A 136 7.55 15.51 2.15
C ASN A 136 6.29 15.12 1.35
N PRO A 137 6.05 13.82 1.13
CA PRO A 137 4.81 13.33 0.53
C PRO A 137 3.59 13.88 1.26
N ASP A 138 2.56 14.25 0.51
CA ASP A 138 1.28 14.69 1.07
C ASP A 138 0.28 13.52 1.23
N LYS A 139 0.72 12.29 1.06
CA LYS A 139 -0.07 11.07 1.22
C LYS A 139 0.77 9.93 1.77
N GLY A 140 0.13 8.99 2.45
CA GLY A 140 0.77 7.76 2.91
C GLY A 140 1.24 6.87 1.75
N ASP A 141 2.08 5.89 2.08
CA ASP A 141 2.65 4.93 1.12
C ASP A 141 1.63 3.81 0.83
N PHE A 142 0.82 4.00 -0.20
CA PHE A 142 -0.19 3.04 -0.64
C PHE A 142 0.00 2.71 -2.13
N ALA A 143 -0.20 1.44 -2.49
CA ALA A 143 -0.15 1.01 -3.88
C ALA A 143 -1.31 1.61 -4.69
N ILE A 144 -2.49 1.63 -4.08
CA ILE A 144 -3.69 2.22 -4.66
C ILE A 144 -4.58 2.73 -3.53
N ARG A 145 -5.24 3.86 -3.77
CA ARG A 145 -6.22 4.44 -2.86
C ARG A 145 -7.50 4.71 -3.61
N VAL A 146 -8.63 4.45 -2.97
CA VAL A 146 -9.97 4.68 -3.52
C VAL A 146 -10.70 5.64 -2.58
N LYS A 147 -11.18 6.74 -3.12
CA LYS A 147 -12.04 7.66 -2.37
C LYS A 147 -13.47 7.19 -2.48
N LEU A 148 -14.05 6.80 -1.34
CA LEU A 148 -15.42 6.33 -1.23
C LEU A 148 -16.30 7.42 -0.66
N ALA A 149 -17.50 7.58 -1.20
CA ALA A 149 -18.52 8.49 -0.68
C ALA A 149 -19.83 7.74 -0.45
N SER A 150 -20.61 8.20 0.53
CA SER A 150 -21.93 7.67 0.88
C SER A 150 -22.99 8.77 0.84
N ARG A 151 -24.25 8.40 1.10
CA ARG A 151 -25.36 9.38 1.17
C ARG A 151 -25.22 10.35 2.34
N THR A 152 -24.65 9.90 3.45
CA THR A 152 -24.43 10.66 4.68
C THR A 152 -23.14 11.47 4.62
N ASN A 153 -22.14 11.00 3.86
CA ASN A 153 -20.86 11.68 3.66
C ASN A 153 -20.49 11.78 2.17
N ILE A 154 -21.03 12.81 1.51
CA ILE A 154 -20.80 13.09 0.08
C ILE A 154 -19.36 13.57 -0.19
N GLY A 155 -18.68 14.12 0.82
CA GLY A 155 -17.30 14.58 0.70
C GLY A 155 -16.30 13.45 0.51
N GLY A 156 -16.68 12.24 0.90
CA GLY A 156 -15.92 11.01 0.79
C GLY A 156 -14.67 10.96 1.66
N VAL A 157 -14.15 9.75 1.82
CA VAL A 157 -12.94 9.43 2.58
C VAL A 157 -12.04 8.52 1.76
N TRP A 158 -10.73 8.63 1.95
CA TRP A 158 -9.76 7.77 1.30
C TRP A 158 -9.63 6.43 2.03
N VAL A 159 -9.60 5.36 1.24
CA VAL A 159 -9.21 4.01 1.69
C VAL A 159 -7.94 3.64 0.93
N GLY A 160 -6.89 3.25 1.64
CA GLY A 160 -5.61 2.88 1.03
C GLY A 160 -5.35 1.38 1.08
N PHE A 161 -4.71 0.85 0.04
CA PHE A 161 -4.37 -0.56 -0.10
C PHE A 161 -2.85 -0.76 -0.30
N PRO A 162 -2.24 -1.80 0.29
CA PRO A 162 -2.87 -2.91 1.03
C PRO A 162 -3.57 -2.45 2.32
N ASP A 163 -4.69 -3.09 2.63
CA ASP A 163 -5.59 -2.74 3.76
C ASP A 163 -5.08 -3.27 5.11
N THR A 164 -3.81 -3.66 5.19
CA THR A 164 -3.22 -4.28 6.38
C THR A 164 -1.86 -3.68 6.63
N GLY A 165 -1.61 -3.28 7.89
CA GLY A 165 -0.24 -3.05 8.36
C GLY A 165 0.60 -4.32 8.16
N GLU A 166 1.92 -4.22 8.31
CA GLU A 166 2.90 -5.27 7.98
C GLU A 166 2.65 -6.67 8.57
N HIS A 167 1.62 -6.85 9.40
CA HIS A 167 1.16 -8.13 9.93
C HIS A 167 -0.38 -8.12 9.94
N MET A 168 -1.01 -9.23 9.51
CA MET A 168 -2.45 -9.53 9.64
C MET A 168 -2.85 -9.63 11.13
N ASP A 169 -2.73 -8.54 11.87
CA ASP A 169 -2.98 -8.47 13.29
C ASP A 169 -4.41 -7.99 13.52
N VAL A 170 -5.25 -8.91 13.99
CA VAL A 170 -6.65 -8.72 14.38
C VAL A 170 -6.84 -7.57 15.39
N ALA A 171 -5.77 -7.13 16.06
CA ALA A 171 -5.80 -5.95 16.92
C ALA A 171 -5.96 -4.63 16.15
N HIS A 172 -5.49 -4.54 14.91
CA HIS A 172 -5.44 -3.26 14.18
C HIS A 172 -6.60 -3.19 13.20
N PRO A 173 -7.38 -2.09 13.19
CA PRO A 173 -8.50 -1.95 12.27
C PRO A 173 -8.01 -1.81 10.82
N ASP A 174 -8.75 -2.45 9.91
CA ASP A 174 -8.62 -2.30 8.46
C ASP A 174 -9.04 -0.86 8.06
N GLU A 175 -8.32 -0.23 7.12
CA GLU A 175 -8.67 1.05 6.50
C GLU A 175 -10.09 1.03 5.94
N LEU A 176 -10.50 -0.07 5.28
CA LEU A 176 -11.84 -0.18 4.72
C LEU A 176 -12.92 -0.19 5.80
N LEU A 177 -12.66 -0.86 6.93
CA LEU A 177 -13.60 -0.91 8.06
C LEU A 177 -13.80 0.50 8.65
N LEU A 178 -12.70 1.23 8.88
CA LEU A 178 -12.74 2.60 9.39
C LEU A 178 -13.45 3.55 8.42
N ALA A 179 -13.23 3.38 7.12
CA ALA A 179 -13.89 4.16 6.10
C ALA A 179 -15.40 3.91 6.06
N LEU A 180 -15.85 2.67 6.14
CA LEU A 180 -17.28 2.35 6.17
C LEU A 180 -17.98 2.93 7.40
N ASP A 181 -17.33 2.91 8.57
CA ASP A 181 -17.84 3.53 9.79
C ASP A 181 -17.97 5.07 9.65
N GLU A 182 -16.94 5.76 9.17
CA GLU A 182 -16.98 7.22 8.92
C GLU A 182 -17.96 7.60 7.80
N LEU A 183 -18.23 6.68 6.87
CA LEU A 183 -19.24 6.84 5.84
C LEU A 183 -20.65 6.48 6.32
N GLU A 184 -20.83 6.01 7.56
CA GLU A 184 -22.08 5.47 8.10
C GLU A 184 -22.74 4.46 7.14
N ALA A 185 -21.92 3.60 6.53
CA ALA A 185 -22.33 2.62 5.51
C ALA A 185 -22.14 1.19 6.03
N GLU A 186 -23.16 0.34 5.89
CA GLU A 186 -23.06 -1.07 6.33
C GLU A 186 -22.17 -1.90 5.38
N SER A 187 -22.06 -1.48 4.12
CA SER A 187 -21.25 -2.16 3.11
C SER A 187 -20.91 -1.25 1.93
N LEU A 188 -19.97 -1.70 1.09
CA LEU A 188 -19.60 -1.02 -0.16
C LEU A 188 -20.76 -0.83 -1.15
N THR A 189 -21.87 -1.57 -1.01
CA THR A 189 -23.05 -1.39 -1.87
C THR A 189 -23.78 -0.07 -1.63
N GLU A 190 -23.54 0.56 -0.47
CA GLU A 190 -24.07 1.89 -0.11
C GLU A 190 -23.10 3.02 -0.46
N CYS A 191 -21.93 2.68 -1.02
CA CYS A 191 -20.87 3.60 -1.38
C CYS A 191 -20.74 3.76 -2.90
N ILE A 192 -20.19 4.89 -3.31
CA ILE A 192 -19.69 5.13 -4.67
C ILE A 192 -18.20 5.48 -4.60
N ALA A 193 -17.43 5.01 -5.59
CA ALA A 193 -16.07 5.47 -5.78
C ALA A 193 -16.09 6.79 -6.54
N VAL A 194 -15.43 7.81 -5.98
CA VAL A 194 -15.42 9.18 -6.55
C VAL A 194 -14.04 9.62 -7.00
N ASP A 195 -12.99 8.96 -6.51
CA ASP A 195 -11.61 9.23 -6.90
C ASP A 195 -10.72 7.99 -6.74
N VAL A 196 -9.65 7.89 -7.51
CA VAL A 196 -8.64 6.82 -7.42
C VAL A 196 -7.25 7.40 -7.64
N ASP A 197 -6.31 6.97 -6.81
CA ASP A 197 -4.90 7.33 -6.89
C ASP A 197 -4.07 6.05 -6.84
N CYS A 198 -3.28 5.78 -7.88
CA CYS A 198 -2.50 4.55 -8.03
C CYS A 198 -1.00 4.86 -8.18
N CYS A 199 -0.15 4.03 -7.60
CA CYS A 199 1.30 4.15 -7.71
C CYS A 199 1.82 3.90 -9.14
N LEU A 200 1.02 3.24 -9.99
CA LEU A 200 1.34 2.96 -11.38
C LEU A 200 0.68 3.98 -12.31
N PRO A 201 1.42 4.97 -12.84
CA PRO A 201 0.84 6.06 -13.64
C PRO A 201 0.32 5.59 -15.00
N GLN A 202 0.74 4.41 -15.49
CA GLN A 202 0.24 3.83 -16.74
C GLN A 202 -1.18 3.25 -16.63
N LEU A 203 -1.67 3.03 -15.40
CA LEU A 203 -3.05 2.64 -15.17
C LEU A 203 -3.93 3.89 -15.19
N GLU A 204 -4.61 4.10 -16.31
CA GLU A 204 -5.34 5.33 -16.59
C GLU A 204 -6.85 5.11 -16.46
N ASP A 205 -7.59 6.16 -16.10
CA ASP A 205 -9.06 6.16 -16.04
C ASP A 205 -9.68 5.03 -15.20
N ILE A 206 -8.97 4.57 -14.15
CA ILE A 206 -9.36 3.40 -13.32
C ILE A 206 -10.82 3.47 -12.85
N LEU A 207 -11.28 4.61 -12.36
CA LEU A 207 -12.68 4.80 -11.93
C LEU A 207 -13.70 4.39 -12.99
N SER A 208 -13.42 4.69 -14.26
CA SER A 208 -14.34 4.41 -15.37
C SER A 208 -14.36 2.94 -15.80
N GLN A 209 -13.37 2.16 -15.39
CA GLN A 209 -13.24 0.74 -15.72
C GLN A 209 -14.23 -0.13 -14.94
N TYR A 210 -14.82 0.39 -13.85
CA TYR A 210 -15.63 -0.39 -12.92
C TYR A 210 -17.08 0.10 -12.86
N GLY A 211 -18.01 -0.85 -12.79
CA GLY A 211 -19.44 -0.55 -12.65
C GLY A 211 -19.89 -0.29 -11.20
N SER A 212 -19.05 -0.60 -10.21
CA SER A 212 -19.39 -0.45 -8.79
C SER A 212 -18.15 -0.22 -7.91
N ALA A 213 -18.36 0.46 -6.78
CA ALA A 213 -17.31 0.63 -5.76
C ALA A 213 -16.83 -0.72 -5.21
N SER A 214 -17.74 -1.69 -5.04
CA SER A 214 -17.40 -3.02 -4.52
C SER A 214 -16.40 -3.77 -5.40
N GLU A 215 -16.59 -3.73 -6.71
CA GLU A 215 -15.71 -4.41 -7.67
C GLU A 215 -14.33 -3.75 -7.73
N LEU A 216 -14.29 -2.41 -7.81
CA LEU A 216 -13.05 -1.64 -7.77
C LEU A 216 -12.27 -1.90 -6.49
N VAL A 217 -12.93 -1.83 -5.32
CA VAL A 217 -12.26 -2.06 -4.03
C VAL A 217 -11.72 -3.48 -3.94
N ARG A 218 -12.43 -4.50 -4.44
CA ARG A 218 -11.90 -5.86 -4.49
C ARG A 218 -10.60 -5.95 -5.29
N HIS A 219 -10.55 -5.36 -6.48
CA HIS A 219 -9.32 -5.34 -7.29
C HIS A 219 -8.22 -4.47 -6.67
N ALA A 220 -8.59 -3.39 -5.98
CA ALA A 220 -7.65 -2.54 -5.26
C ALA A 220 -7.00 -3.28 -4.07
N ILE A 221 -7.76 -4.11 -3.35
CA ILE A 221 -7.25 -5.01 -2.30
C ILE A 221 -6.22 -5.98 -2.90
N ASP A 222 -6.60 -6.70 -3.95
CA ASP A 222 -5.71 -7.69 -4.60
C ASP A 222 -4.44 -7.02 -5.15
N PHE A 223 -4.58 -5.84 -5.76
CA PHE A 223 -3.44 -5.06 -6.25
C PHE A 223 -2.52 -4.59 -5.11
N GLY A 224 -3.10 -4.12 -4.01
CA GLY A 224 -2.36 -3.72 -2.82
C GLY A 224 -1.48 -4.85 -2.28
N TYR A 225 -2.02 -6.07 -2.19
CA TYR A 225 -1.25 -7.23 -1.76
C TYR A 225 -0.15 -7.60 -2.74
N ILE A 226 -0.46 -7.69 -4.04
CA ILE A 226 0.53 -8.00 -5.08
C ILE A 226 1.69 -7.01 -5.05
N TRP A 227 1.38 -5.72 -4.93
CA TRP A 227 2.39 -4.65 -4.89
C TRP A 227 3.25 -4.71 -3.64
N SER A 228 2.66 -5.02 -2.49
CA SER A 228 3.37 -5.15 -1.21
C SER A 228 4.24 -6.40 -1.15
N GLU A 229 3.79 -7.52 -1.71
CA GLU A 229 4.52 -8.80 -1.66
C GLU A 229 5.66 -8.90 -2.67
N GLN A 230 5.61 -8.12 -3.76
CA GLN A 230 6.66 -8.09 -4.80
C GLN A 230 7.03 -9.51 -5.29
N GLY A 231 6.02 -10.35 -5.56
CA GLY A 231 6.23 -11.75 -5.95
C GLY A 231 6.88 -12.61 -4.86
N GLN A 232 6.60 -12.32 -3.59
CA GLN A 232 7.19 -12.99 -2.41
C GLN A 232 8.71 -12.87 -2.37
N GLY A 233 9.23 -11.71 -2.79
CA GLY A 233 10.66 -11.44 -2.85
C GLY A 233 11.37 -12.01 -4.09
N GLU A 234 10.63 -12.30 -5.17
CA GLU A 234 11.25 -12.64 -6.47
C GLU A 234 12.20 -11.50 -6.88
N PRO A 235 13.49 -11.79 -7.18
CA PRO A 235 14.43 -10.76 -7.58
C PRO A 235 13.94 -10.01 -8.82
N ARG A 236 13.95 -8.68 -8.75
CA ARG A 236 13.56 -7.80 -9.87
C ARG A 236 12.11 -8.01 -10.33
N TRP A 237 11.22 -8.48 -9.45
CA TRP A 237 9.80 -8.67 -9.74
C TRP A 237 9.15 -7.41 -10.30
N ALA A 238 9.33 -6.25 -9.65
CA ALA A 238 8.76 -4.98 -10.11
C ALA A 238 9.22 -4.60 -11.51
N ASP A 239 10.52 -4.68 -11.81
CA ASP A 239 11.04 -4.35 -13.14
C ASP A 239 10.44 -5.27 -14.21
N LYS A 240 10.33 -6.56 -13.90
CA LYS A 240 9.73 -7.54 -14.79
C LYS A 240 8.25 -7.25 -15.01
N PHE A 241 7.51 -6.96 -13.94
CA PHE A 241 6.10 -6.63 -14.02
C PHE A 241 5.85 -5.38 -14.86
N MET A 242 6.62 -4.32 -14.62
CA MET A 242 6.54 -3.08 -15.39
C MET A 242 6.89 -3.30 -16.87
N ALA A 243 7.96 -4.04 -17.16
CA ALA A 243 8.33 -4.36 -18.54
C ALA A 243 7.22 -5.18 -19.24
N VAL A 244 6.59 -6.14 -18.55
CA VAL A 244 5.46 -6.90 -19.09
C VAL A 244 4.26 -6.00 -19.35
N MET A 245 3.92 -5.10 -18.42
CA MET A 245 2.83 -4.14 -18.63
C MET A 245 3.08 -3.22 -19.83
N GLU A 246 4.31 -2.79 -20.06
CA GLU A 246 4.67 -2.01 -21.25
C GLU A 246 4.54 -2.82 -22.54
N LEU A 247 5.02 -4.06 -22.54
CA LEU A 247 4.95 -4.95 -23.70
C LEU A 247 3.48 -5.18 -24.14
N GLU A 248 2.60 -5.33 -23.16
CA GLU A 248 1.17 -5.61 -23.36
C GLU A 248 0.31 -4.34 -23.46
N ASP A 249 0.93 -3.14 -23.42
CA ASP A 249 0.26 -1.82 -23.36
C ASP A 249 -0.88 -1.78 -22.33
N CYS A 250 -0.61 -2.31 -21.14
CA CYS A 250 -1.63 -2.49 -20.11
C CYS A 250 -2.02 -1.17 -19.44
N ARG A 251 -3.25 -0.71 -19.68
CA ARG A 251 -3.86 0.48 -19.04
C ARG A 251 -4.92 0.16 -17.99
N ARG A 252 -5.30 -1.11 -17.86
CA ARG A 252 -6.42 -1.54 -17.00
C ARG A 252 -5.94 -2.21 -15.73
N LEU A 253 -6.60 -1.92 -14.62
CA LEU A 253 -6.25 -2.49 -13.32
C LEU A 253 -6.51 -4.00 -13.29
N ASP A 254 -7.63 -4.46 -13.83
CA ASP A 254 -7.96 -5.89 -13.89
C ASP A 254 -6.95 -6.69 -14.73
N TYR A 255 -6.55 -6.16 -15.89
CA TYR A 255 -5.54 -6.79 -16.72
C TYR A 255 -4.15 -6.80 -16.06
N ALA A 256 -3.80 -5.73 -15.33
CA ALA A 256 -2.56 -5.69 -14.56
C ALA A 256 -2.49 -6.80 -13.50
N LEU A 257 -3.62 -7.13 -12.86
CA LEU A 257 -3.72 -8.25 -11.92
C LEU A 257 -3.43 -9.60 -12.61
N ASP A 258 -4.01 -9.82 -13.79
CA ASP A 258 -3.71 -11.03 -14.57
C ASP A 258 -2.23 -11.08 -14.96
N LEU A 259 -1.65 -9.98 -15.44
CA LEU A 259 -0.23 -9.93 -15.84
C LEU A 259 0.72 -10.22 -14.67
N ALA A 260 0.42 -9.70 -13.48
CA ALA A 260 1.20 -9.96 -12.28
C ALA A 260 1.28 -11.46 -11.93
N GLN A 261 0.21 -12.22 -12.18
CA GLN A 261 0.20 -13.67 -11.97
C GLN A 261 0.87 -14.45 -13.11
N ASN A 262 0.84 -13.89 -14.31
CA ASN A 262 1.39 -14.51 -15.52
C ASN A 262 2.84 -14.14 -15.80
N LEU A 263 3.59 -13.51 -14.88
CA LEU A 263 4.99 -13.15 -15.14
C LEU A 263 5.88 -14.34 -15.52
N HIS A 264 5.53 -15.56 -15.09
CA HIS A 264 6.23 -16.78 -15.49
C HIS A 264 6.06 -17.12 -16.99
N CYS A 265 5.06 -16.56 -17.66
CA CYS A 265 4.82 -16.66 -19.11
C CYS A 265 5.69 -15.70 -19.94
N TYR A 266 6.58 -14.95 -19.30
CA TYR A 266 7.44 -13.97 -19.96
C TYR A 266 8.93 -14.27 -19.74
N HIS A 267 9.72 -14.08 -20.79
CA HIS A 267 11.16 -13.94 -20.68
C HIS A 267 11.51 -12.51 -20.28
N PHE A 268 12.52 -12.34 -19.44
CA PHE A 268 12.94 -11.04 -18.94
C PHE A 268 14.46 -10.96 -18.77
N MET A 269 15.02 -9.83 -19.17
CA MET A 269 16.39 -9.41 -18.85
C MET A 269 16.33 -8.00 -18.23
N PRO A 270 16.87 -7.81 -17.01
CA PRO A 270 16.94 -6.49 -16.39
C PRO A 270 17.77 -5.51 -17.22
N ARG A 271 17.37 -4.23 -17.23
CA ARG A 271 17.99 -3.21 -18.08
C ARG A 271 19.44 -2.87 -17.71
N ASP A 272 19.74 -2.90 -16.43
CA ASP A 272 21.04 -2.57 -15.83
C ASP A 272 21.96 -3.80 -15.68
N MET A 273 21.50 -4.99 -16.07
CA MET A 273 22.30 -6.21 -15.99
C MET A 273 23.33 -6.26 -17.12
N ASP A 274 24.57 -6.57 -16.76
CA ASP A 274 25.64 -6.81 -17.73
C ASP A 274 25.32 -8.04 -18.61
N LEU A 275 25.58 -7.93 -19.93
CA LEU A 275 25.27 -8.98 -20.89
C LEU A 275 26.07 -10.26 -20.65
N ALA A 276 27.31 -10.16 -20.17
CA ALA A 276 28.12 -11.33 -19.85
C ALA A 276 27.57 -12.04 -18.61
N ASP A 277 27.14 -11.28 -17.59
CA ASP A 277 26.57 -11.87 -16.38
C ASP A 277 25.19 -12.51 -16.65
N TYR A 278 24.32 -11.84 -17.40
CA TYR A 278 23.07 -12.44 -17.88
C TYR A 278 23.33 -13.72 -18.69
N GLY A 279 24.34 -13.69 -19.57
CA GLY A 279 24.76 -14.84 -20.35
C GLY A 279 25.23 -16.02 -19.50
N LYS A 280 25.97 -15.76 -18.42
CA LYS A 280 26.40 -16.80 -17.46
C LYS A 280 25.19 -17.40 -16.74
N GLU A 281 24.24 -16.59 -16.28
CA GLU A 281 23.04 -17.07 -15.60
C GLU A 281 22.19 -17.94 -16.51
N LEU A 282 21.92 -17.49 -17.74
CA LEU A 282 21.23 -18.28 -18.75
C LEU A 282 21.95 -19.60 -19.04
N ALA A 283 23.27 -19.56 -19.24
CA ALA A 283 24.06 -20.75 -19.53
C ALA A 283 24.04 -21.76 -18.38
N LYS A 284 24.05 -21.28 -17.13
CA LYS A 284 23.92 -22.13 -15.94
C LYS A 284 22.54 -22.78 -15.88
N ARG A 285 21.47 -21.98 -16.10
CA ARG A 285 20.09 -22.47 -16.12
C ARG A 285 19.86 -23.52 -17.20
N ASP A 286 20.45 -23.32 -18.37
CA ASP A 286 20.36 -24.23 -19.51
C ASP A 286 21.29 -25.46 -19.37
N GLY A 287 22.11 -25.53 -18.30
CA GLY A 287 22.99 -26.65 -18.01
C GLY A 287 24.23 -26.76 -18.90
N ILE A 288 24.58 -25.68 -19.62
CA ILE A 288 25.72 -25.66 -20.56
C ILE A 288 26.95 -24.93 -20.00
N TYR A 289 26.81 -24.22 -18.88
CA TYR A 289 27.93 -23.48 -18.29
C TYR A 289 29.02 -24.45 -17.78
N PRO A 290 30.29 -24.29 -18.19
CA PRO A 290 31.35 -25.20 -17.79
C PRO A 290 31.56 -25.23 -16.26
N LYS A 291 31.79 -26.43 -15.72
CA LYS A 291 32.17 -26.61 -14.30
C LYS A 291 33.67 -26.43 -14.05
N ASP A 292 34.49 -26.68 -15.08
CA ASP A 292 35.93 -26.51 -15.03
C ASP A 292 36.30 -25.02 -15.12
N GLU A 293 37.19 -24.55 -14.25
CA GLU A 293 37.56 -23.12 -14.15
C GLU A 293 38.20 -22.59 -15.43
N LEU A 294 39.07 -23.37 -16.08
CA LEU A 294 39.71 -22.96 -17.32
C LEU A 294 38.68 -22.81 -18.43
N LEU A 295 37.79 -23.79 -18.58
CA LEU A 295 36.71 -23.71 -19.58
C LEU A 295 35.71 -22.60 -19.28
N ALA A 296 35.37 -22.37 -18.01
CA ALA A 296 34.50 -21.27 -17.60
C ALA A 296 35.13 -19.90 -17.91
N SER A 297 36.45 -19.76 -17.73
CA SER A 297 37.18 -18.53 -18.06
C SER A 297 37.22 -18.21 -19.56
N CYS A 298 36.99 -19.22 -20.41
CA CYS A 298 36.96 -19.10 -21.87
C CYS A 298 35.53 -19.09 -22.45
N PHE A 299 34.49 -19.12 -21.61
CA PHE A 299 33.10 -19.16 -22.08
C PHE A 299 32.65 -17.79 -22.60
N ASP A 300 32.21 -17.72 -23.86
CA ASP A 300 31.67 -16.51 -24.48
C ASP A 300 30.23 -16.25 -23.99
N ALA A 301 30.13 -15.67 -22.79
CA ALA A 301 28.85 -15.41 -22.14
C ALA A 301 28.04 -14.32 -22.87
N GLU A 302 28.67 -13.26 -23.36
CA GLU A 302 27.99 -12.21 -24.11
C GLU A 302 27.44 -12.73 -25.45
N GLY A 303 28.24 -13.52 -26.18
CA GLY A 303 27.78 -14.15 -27.43
C GLY A 303 26.59 -15.09 -27.17
N TYR A 304 26.64 -15.85 -26.07
CA TYR A 304 25.54 -16.70 -25.65
C TYR A 304 24.27 -15.91 -25.31
N ALA A 305 24.40 -14.84 -24.51
CA ALA A 305 23.29 -13.94 -24.17
C ALA A 305 22.64 -13.37 -25.43
N ASN A 306 23.43 -12.75 -26.31
CA ASN A 306 22.95 -12.15 -27.56
C ASN A 306 22.20 -13.16 -28.45
N GLN A 307 22.72 -14.39 -28.56
CA GLN A 307 22.05 -15.45 -29.31
C GLN A 307 20.72 -15.83 -28.65
N ARG A 308 20.68 -15.95 -27.32
CA ARG A 308 19.47 -16.30 -26.58
C ARG A 308 18.40 -15.21 -26.63
N MET A 309 18.77 -13.95 -26.41
CA MET A 309 17.85 -12.82 -26.51
C MET A 309 17.17 -12.77 -27.88
N LYS A 310 17.94 -12.96 -28.97
CA LYS A 310 17.40 -13.02 -30.34
C LYS A 310 16.44 -14.19 -30.55
N ARG A 311 16.73 -15.36 -29.99
CA ARG A 311 15.86 -16.55 -30.09
C ARG A 311 14.57 -16.39 -29.28
N MET A 312 14.65 -15.73 -28.12
CA MET A 312 13.51 -15.44 -27.26
C MET A 312 12.64 -14.30 -27.81
N GLY A 313 13.16 -13.52 -28.76
CA GLY A 313 12.43 -12.38 -29.34
C GLY A 313 12.29 -11.22 -28.35
N LEU A 314 13.24 -11.05 -27.43
CA LEU A 314 13.20 -9.99 -26.44
C LEU A 314 13.16 -8.61 -27.11
N SER A 315 12.18 -7.81 -26.72
CA SER A 315 12.00 -6.43 -27.15
C SER A 315 12.40 -5.47 -26.03
N ALA A 316 12.92 -4.31 -26.38
CA ALA A 316 13.31 -3.30 -25.41
C ALA A 316 12.06 -2.60 -24.83
N ALA A 317 12.01 -2.51 -23.51
CA ALA A 317 11.08 -1.76 -22.69
C ALA A 317 11.89 -0.77 -21.82
N GLU A 318 11.22 0.18 -21.17
CA GLU A 318 11.80 1.11 -20.22
C GLU A 318 12.40 0.39 -19.02
N HIS A 319 11.74 -0.66 -18.52
CA HIS A 319 12.17 -1.42 -17.34
C HIS A 319 12.99 -2.68 -17.64
N GLY A 320 13.28 -2.99 -18.92
CA GLY A 320 14.12 -4.13 -19.28
C GLY A 320 13.92 -4.62 -20.70
N PHE A 321 14.31 -5.86 -20.96
CA PHE A 321 13.97 -6.54 -22.21
C PHE A 321 13.03 -7.69 -21.92
N VAL A 322 11.94 -7.79 -22.68
CA VAL A 322 10.84 -8.71 -22.36
C VAL A 322 10.25 -9.32 -23.63
N SER A 323 9.72 -10.55 -23.52
CA SER A 323 8.91 -11.17 -24.55
C SER A 323 8.00 -12.25 -23.95
N TRP A 324 6.88 -12.53 -24.61
CA TRP A 324 6.06 -13.70 -24.31
C TRP A 324 6.82 -14.99 -24.68
N ASN A 325 6.76 -16.00 -23.81
CA ASN A 325 7.51 -17.25 -23.98
C ASN A 325 6.71 -18.38 -24.65
N GLY A 326 5.45 -18.14 -25.04
CA GLY A 326 4.58 -19.12 -25.66
C GLY A 326 3.69 -19.91 -24.68
N THR A 327 3.82 -19.69 -23.37
CA THR A 327 2.96 -20.31 -22.35
C THR A 327 1.60 -19.64 -22.34
N GLU A 328 0.53 -20.45 -22.23
CA GLU A 328 -0.84 -19.94 -22.17
C GLU A 328 -1.04 -19.01 -20.98
N LEU A 329 -1.64 -17.84 -21.23
CA LEU A 329 -1.95 -16.86 -20.21
C LEU A 329 -3.26 -17.24 -19.51
N ASN A 330 -3.29 -17.12 -18.19
CA ASN A 330 -4.50 -17.32 -17.39
C ASN A 330 -5.16 -15.98 -17.06
N PHE A 331 -6.43 -15.81 -17.44
CA PHE A 331 -7.19 -14.60 -17.18
C PHE A 331 -8.28 -14.88 -16.13
N GLU A 332 -8.06 -14.42 -14.91
CA GLU A 332 -9.01 -14.54 -13.79
C GLU A 332 -9.79 -13.23 -13.58
N TYR A 333 -9.16 -12.08 -13.87
CA TYR A 333 -9.69 -10.76 -13.57
C TYR A 333 -10.31 -10.08 -14.79
N SER A 334 -9.53 -9.98 -15.86
CA SER A 334 -9.97 -9.36 -17.11
C SER A 334 -10.64 -10.39 -18.02
N GLN A 335 -11.61 -9.93 -18.80
CA GLN A 335 -12.11 -10.72 -19.91
C GLN A 335 -11.23 -10.42 -21.13
N PRO A 336 -10.60 -11.42 -21.76
CA PRO A 336 -9.85 -11.18 -22.99
C PRO A 336 -10.82 -10.61 -24.03
N GLU A 337 -10.38 -9.57 -24.75
CA GLU A 337 -11.11 -9.12 -25.92
C GLU A 337 -11.19 -10.29 -26.89
N MET A 338 -12.38 -10.87 -27.07
CA MET A 338 -12.58 -11.88 -28.10
C MET A 338 -12.29 -11.20 -29.43
N GLU A 339 -11.16 -11.54 -30.06
CA GLU A 339 -10.96 -11.20 -31.47
C GLU A 339 -12.19 -11.69 -32.24
N PRO A 340 -12.85 -10.84 -33.04
CA PRO A 340 -13.96 -11.28 -33.85
C PRO A 340 -13.45 -12.41 -34.73
N THR A 341 -14.02 -13.60 -34.54
CA THR A 341 -13.76 -14.77 -35.36
C THR A 341 -13.96 -14.35 -36.81
N MET A 342 -12.84 -14.21 -37.55
CA MET A 342 -12.91 -14.09 -39.00
C MET A 342 -13.52 -15.39 -39.50
N SER A 343 -14.82 -15.34 -39.76
CA SER A 343 -15.53 -16.37 -40.50
C SER A 343 -14.98 -16.31 -41.93
N MET A 344 -14.23 -17.35 -42.32
CA MET A 344 -13.91 -17.61 -43.72
C MET A 344 -15.15 -17.98 -44.51
#